data_AF-A0AB39T264-F1
#
_entry.id   AF-A0AB39T264-F1
#
_cell.length_a   1.000
_cell.length_b   1.000
_cell.length_c   1.000
_cell.angle_alpha   90.00
_cell.angle_beta   90.00
_cell.angle_gamma   90.00
#
_symmetry.space_group_name_H-M   'P 1'
#
loop_
_entity.id
_entity.type
_entity.pdbx_description
1 polymer ?
#
loop_
_entity_poly.entity_id
_entity_poly.type
_entity_poly.pdbx_seq_one_letter_code
_entity_poly.pdbx_strand_id
1 'polypeptide(L)'
;MSALNDTRPAEPPLVREVYPELVAELVRLLEEEGERDLSLIVRDVRLYGPCGCSDDFCQSISTADRRPGTPFGEGHRCVPLLADTGMLNLDVVHGRIVYVEILDRPAMIRRDIP
;
A
#
# COMPACT_ATOMS: atom_id res chain seq x y z
N MET A 1 2.02 -42.95 -6.99
CA MET A 1 2.36 -41.96 -5.95
C MET A 1 2.67 -40.65 -6.68
N SER A 2 1.66 -39.81 -6.90
CA SER A 2 1.83 -38.49 -7.55
C SER A 2 1.79 -37.44 -6.45
N ALA A 3 2.91 -36.76 -6.22
CA ALA A 3 2.95 -35.59 -5.36
C ALA A 3 2.22 -34.46 -6.10
N LEU A 4 1.03 -34.11 -5.62
CA LEU A 4 0.37 -32.87 -5.99
C LEU A 4 1.32 -31.74 -5.61
N ASN A 5 1.80 -31.02 -6.62
CA ASN A 5 2.60 -29.83 -6.44
C ASN A 5 1.72 -28.81 -5.70
N ASP A 6 1.96 -28.61 -4.40
CA ASP A 6 1.32 -27.57 -3.57
C ASP A 6 1.89 -26.21 -3.99
N THR A 7 1.57 -25.75 -5.20
CA THR A 7 1.83 -24.39 -5.64
C THR A 7 0.76 -23.48 -5.04
N ARG A 8 0.88 -23.23 -3.73
CA ARG A 8 0.30 -22.02 -3.14
C ARG A 8 0.88 -20.82 -3.91
N PRO A 9 0.06 -19.84 -4.31
CA PRO A 9 0.59 -18.63 -4.92
C PRO A 9 1.60 -18.02 -3.95
N ALA A 10 2.75 -17.60 -4.47
CA ALA A 10 3.76 -16.92 -3.68
C ALA A 10 3.12 -15.72 -2.99
N GLU A 11 3.42 -15.54 -1.70
CA GLU A 11 2.93 -14.41 -0.94
C GLU A 11 3.42 -13.11 -1.62
N PRO A 12 2.57 -12.07 -1.77
CA PRO A 12 3.00 -10.83 -2.40
C PRO A 12 4.21 -10.21 -1.65
N PRO A 13 5.11 -9.50 -2.36
CA PRO A 13 6.24 -8.85 -1.71
C PRO A 13 5.76 -7.75 -0.75
N LEU A 14 6.62 -7.35 0.17
CA LEU A 14 6.34 -6.19 1.00
C LEU A 14 6.51 -4.90 0.20
N VAL A 15 5.71 -3.89 0.51
CA VAL A 15 5.85 -2.57 -0.13
C VAL A 15 7.25 -2.01 0.14
N ARG A 16 7.84 -2.25 1.32
CA ARG A 16 9.21 -1.79 1.62
C ARG A 16 10.31 -2.46 0.78
N GLU A 17 10.04 -3.62 0.22
CA GLU A 17 10.99 -4.31 -0.65
C GLU A 17 10.94 -3.73 -2.07
N VAL A 18 9.75 -3.30 -2.50
CA VAL A 18 9.50 -2.75 -3.85
C VAL A 18 9.70 -1.23 -3.92
N TYR A 19 9.20 -0.49 -2.92
CA TYR A 19 9.20 0.97 -2.81
C TYR A 19 9.64 1.43 -1.41
N PRO A 20 10.91 1.19 -1.02
CA PRO A 20 11.40 1.52 0.32
C PRO A 20 11.35 3.02 0.64
N GLU A 21 11.56 3.88 -0.36
CA GLU A 21 11.49 5.33 -0.20
C GLU A 21 10.07 5.78 0.16
N LEU A 22 9.05 5.17 -0.46
CA LEU A 22 7.64 5.38 -0.10
C LEU A 22 7.38 4.95 1.35
N VAL A 23 7.84 3.76 1.76
CA VAL A 23 7.60 3.29 3.14
C VAL A 23 8.30 4.17 4.16
N ALA A 24 9.53 4.63 3.89
CA ALA A 24 10.24 5.55 4.77
C ALA A 24 9.47 6.87 4.96
N GLU A 25 8.92 7.42 3.86
CA GLU A 25 8.07 8.61 3.91
C GLU A 25 6.78 8.36 4.68
N LEU A 26 6.06 7.26 4.40
CA LEU A 26 4.82 6.92 5.09
C LEU A 26 5.03 6.74 6.60
N VAL A 27 6.11 6.09 7.01
CA VAL A 27 6.48 5.96 8.44
C VAL A 27 6.61 7.34 9.08
N ARG A 28 7.39 8.24 8.47
CA ARG A 28 7.61 9.59 9.00
C ARG A 28 6.30 10.36 9.12
N LEU A 29 5.51 10.39 8.04
CA LEU A 29 4.25 11.13 7.99
C LEU A 29 3.23 10.59 8.99
N LEU A 30 3.14 9.27 9.16
CA LEU A 30 2.25 8.67 10.16
C LEU A 30 2.67 9.00 11.58
N GLU A 31 3.98 9.07 11.87
CA GLU A 31 4.46 9.51 13.18
C GLU A 31 4.13 10.98 13.45
N GLU A 32 4.25 11.85 12.44
CA GLU A 32 3.90 13.27 12.52
C GLU A 32 2.39 13.51 12.73
N GLU A 33 1.54 12.71 12.08
CA GLU A 33 0.08 12.71 12.27
C GLU A 33 -0.37 12.02 13.57
N GLY A 34 0.56 11.48 14.37
CA GLY A 34 0.26 10.79 15.63
C GLY A 34 -0.28 9.36 15.48
N GLU A 35 -0.26 8.81 14.26
CA GLU A 35 -0.73 7.48 13.89
C GLU A 35 0.36 6.41 14.14
N ARG A 36 0.84 6.34 15.38
CA ARG A 36 2.00 5.51 15.76
C ARG A 36 1.82 4.01 15.49
N ASP A 37 0.63 3.49 15.69
CA ASP A 37 0.36 2.07 15.39
C ASP A 37 0.43 1.81 13.89
N LEU A 38 -0.08 2.73 13.06
CA LEU A 38 0.02 2.61 11.61
C LEU A 38 1.46 2.77 11.13
N SER A 39 2.29 3.61 11.78
CA SER A 39 3.71 3.75 11.42
C SER A 39 4.53 2.47 11.68
N LEU A 40 4.06 1.60 12.59
CA LEU A 40 4.59 0.25 12.75
C LEU A 40 4.04 -0.69 11.67
N ILE A 41 2.73 -0.67 11.44
CA ILE A 41 2.04 -1.57 10.50
C ILE A 41 2.51 -1.36 9.05
N VAL A 42 2.71 -0.12 8.62
CA VAL A 42 3.11 0.20 7.23
C VAL A 42 4.46 -0.40 6.83
N ARG A 43 5.28 -0.82 7.79
CA ARG A 43 6.58 -1.44 7.52
C ARG A 43 6.43 -2.84 6.93
N ASP A 44 5.32 -3.52 7.19
CA ASP A 44 5.09 -4.90 6.78
C ASP A 44 3.81 -5.09 5.94
N VAL A 45 3.33 -4.02 5.27
CA VAL A 45 2.22 -4.16 4.30
C VAL A 45 2.67 -4.84 3.02
N ARG A 46 1.78 -5.68 2.48
CA ARG A 46 1.98 -6.46 1.26
C ARG A 46 1.56 -5.64 0.04
N LEU A 47 2.23 -5.79 -1.09
CA LEU A 47 1.85 -5.16 -2.37
C LEU A 47 1.00 -6.13 -3.20
N TYR A 48 -0.33 -5.96 -3.18
CA TYR A 48 -1.23 -6.79 -3.99
C TYR A 48 -1.32 -6.35 -5.45
N GLY A 49 -0.99 -5.10 -5.74
CA GLY A 49 -0.90 -4.60 -7.11
C GLY A 49 -1.14 -3.10 -7.22
N PRO A 50 -0.89 -2.53 -8.40
CA PRO A 50 -1.22 -1.13 -8.67
C PRO A 50 -2.74 -0.94 -8.81
N CYS A 51 -3.17 0.30 -8.67
CA CYS A 51 -4.47 0.74 -9.16
C CYS A 51 -4.57 0.46 -10.67
N GLY A 52 -5.76 0.05 -11.13
CA GLY A 52 -6.01 -0.31 -12.52
C GLY A 52 -6.60 0.82 -13.38
N CYS A 53 -6.67 2.06 -12.89
CA CYS A 53 -7.10 3.19 -13.71
C CYS A 53 -6.05 3.55 -14.77
N SER A 54 -6.47 4.28 -15.80
CA SER A 54 -5.60 4.73 -16.89
C SER A 54 -5.07 6.15 -16.69
N ASP A 55 -5.29 6.73 -15.51
CA ASP A 55 -4.90 8.09 -15.21
C ASP A 55 -3.38 8.18 -14.99
N ASP A 56 -2.73 9.10 -15.69
CA ASP A 56 -1.27 9.26 -15.68
C ASP A 56 -0.72 9.80 -14.35
N PHE A 57 -1.56 10.49 -13.58
CA PHE A 57 -1.24 11.00 -12.25
C PHE A 57 -1.36 9.95 -11.15
N CYS A 58 -1.96 8.78 -11.41
CA CYS A 58 -2.25 7.78 -10.39
C CYS A 58 -1.17 6.69 -10.32
N GLN A 59 -0.59 6.54 -9.13
CA GLN A 59 0.39 5.48 -8.82
C GLN A 59 -0.02 4.66 -7.60
N SER A 60 -1.30 4.75 -7.22
CA SER A 60 -1.87 4.13 -6.01
C SER A 60 -1.70 2.61 -6.01
N ILE A 61 -1.65 2.00 -4.83
CA ILE A 61 -1.41 0.56 -4.66
C ILE A 61 -2.40 -0.07 -3.69
N SER A 62 -2.81 -1.32 -3.98
CA SER A 62 -3.58 -2.16 -3.06
C SER A 62 -2.65 -2.88 -2.10
N THR A 63 -3.01 -2.89 -0.81
CA THR A 63 -2.28 -3.62 0.23
C THR A 63 -3.07 -4.78 0.85
N ALA A 64 -4.23 -5.07 0.30
CA ALA A 64 -5.05 -6.23 0.64
C ALA A 64 -5.52 -6.98 -0.62
N ASP A 65 -5.80 -8.28 -0.47
CA ASP A 65 -6.45 -9.07 -1.50
C ASP A 65 -7.89 -8.60 -1.64
N ARG A 66 -8.16 -7.83 -2.71
CA ARG A 66 -9.44 -7.16 -2.86
C ARG A 66 -9.83 -7.02 -4.31
N ARG A 67 -11.12 -7.21 -4.57
CA ARG A 67 -11.72 -6.91 -5.88
C ARG A 67 -11.76 -5.40 -6.10
N PRO A 68 -11.18 -4.89 -7.21
CA PRO A 68 -11.30 -3.48 -7.58
C PRO A 68 -12.77 -3.02 -7.66
N GLY A 69 -13.02 -1.76 -7.34
CA GLY A 69 -14.35 -1.15 -7.44
C GLY A 69 -15.38 -1.57 -6.36
N THR A 70 -15.01 -2.41 -5.40
CA THR A 70 -15.87 -2.67 -4.24
C THR A 70 -15.79 -1.51 -3.23
N PRO A 71 -16.69 -1.39 -2.25
CA PRO A 71 -16.53 -0.50 -1.07
C PRO A 71 -15.66 -1.14 0.03
N PHE A 72 -14.96 -0.35 0.85
CA PHE A 72 -14.06 -0.89 1.88
C PHE A 72 -14.79 -1.54 3.06
N GLY A 73 -16.03 -1.13 3.33
CA GLY A 73 -16.89 -1.71 4.36
C GLY A 73 -16.81 -0.96 5.69
N GLU A 74 -17.41 -1.57 6.72
CA GLU A 74 -17.43 -1.04 8.08
C GLU A 74 -16.02 -0.86 8.65
N GLY A 75 -15.83 0.15 9.50
CA GLY A 75 -14.53 0.45 10.10
C GLY A 75 -13.49 1.05 9.14
N HIS A 76 -13.90 1.35 7.91
CA HIS A 76 -13.10 2.16 6.97
C HIS A 76 -12.95 3.58 7.49
N ARG A 77 -11.72 4.08 7.42
CA ARG A 77 -11.39 5.50 7.52
C ARG A 77 -10.27 5.84 6.55
N CYS A 78 -10.30 7.06 6.05
CA CYS A 78 -9.20 7.64 5.30
C CYS A 78 -8.27 8.40 6.26
N VAL A 79 -6.96 8.23 6.09
CA VAL A 79 -5.91 8.96 6.82
C VAL A 79 -5.14 9.80 5.82
N PRO A 80 -5.46 11.11 5.69
CA PRO A 80 -4.69 11.99 4.84
C PRO A 80 -3.34 12.31 5.48
N LEU A 81 -2.28 12.29 4.67
CA LEU A 81 -0.92 12.58 5.12
C LEU A 81 -0.42 13.87 4.45
N LEU A 82 0.20 14.75 5.23
CA LEU A 82 0.74 16.01 4.75
C LEU A 82 2.11 15.81 4.06
N ALA A 83 2.10 15.18 2.89
CA ALA A 83 3.29 14.98 2.07
C ALA A 83 3.79 16.30 1.46
N ASP A 84 5.11 16.43 1.28
CA ASP A 84 5.73 17.60 0.64
C ASP A 84 5.47 17.65 -0.87
N THR A 85 5.04 16.55 -1.48
CA THR A 85 4.81 16.43 -2.93
C THR A 85 3.67 15.47 -3.24
N GLY A 86 2.71 15.95 -4.03
CA GLY A 86 1.52 15.19 -4.43
C GLY A 86 0.60 14.86 -3.25
N MET A 87 -0.28 13.89 -3.45
CA MET A 87 -1.20 13.41 -2.42
C MET A 87 -0.82 12.01 -1.94
N LEU A 88 -0.84 11.84 -0.62
CA LEU A 88 -0.71 10.55 0.06
C LEU A 88 -1.85 10.39 1.06
N ASN A 89 -2.72 9.42 0.80
CA ASN A 89 -3.79 9.04 1.73
C ASN A 89 -3.73 7.53 1.99
N LEU A 90 -4.05 7.10 3.21
CA LEU A 90 -4.19 5.68 3.54
C LEU A 90 -5.65 5.33 3.78
N ASP A 91 -6.15 4.31 3.10
CA ASP A 91 -7.39 3.68 3.52
C ASP A 91 -7.10 2.61 4.56
N VAL A 92 -7.73 2.76 5.71
CA VAL A 92 -7.55 1.88 6.86
C VAL A 92 -8.87 1.23 7.22
N VAL A 93 -8.86 -0.08 7.39
CA VAL A 93 -10.03 -0.86 7.85
C VAL A 93 -9.63 -1.60 9.12
N HIS A 94 -10.26 -1.25 10.25
CA HIS A 94 -9.97 -1.85 11.56
C HIS A 94 -8.46 -1.86 11.90
N GLY A 95 -7.77 -0.76 11.64
CA GLY A 95 -6.33 -0.62 11.91
C GLY A 95 -5.40 -1.24 10.86
N ARG A 96 -5.92 -1.89 9.81
CA ARG A 96 -5.13 -2.41 8.70
C ARG A 96 -5.14 -1.44 7.53
N ILE A 97 -3.97 -1.08 7.01
CA ILE A 97 -3.85 -0.33 5.76
C ILE A 97 -4.23 -1.26 4.61
N VAL A 98 -5.30 -0.95 3.89
CA VAL A 98 -5.83 -1.77 2.78
C VAL A 98 -5.55 -1.15 1.41
N TYR A 99 -5.23 0.14 1.37
CA TYR A 99 -4.90 0.87 0.15
C TYR A 99 -4.03 2.07 0.47
N VAL A 100 -3.12 2.41 -0.46
CA VAL A 100 -2.31 3.64 -0.41
C VAL A 100 -2.64 4.43 -1.66
N GLU A 101 -3.30 5.57 -1.49
CA GLU A 101 -3.56 6.51 -2.57
C GLU A 101 -2.34 7.40 -2.80
N ILE A 102 -1.89 7.44 -4.05
CA ILE A 102 -0.64 8.09 -4.46
C ILE A 102 -0.91 8.82 -5.77
N LEU A 103 -1.12 10.13 -5.69
CA LEU A 103 -1.53 10.96 -6.82
C LEU A 103 -0.60 12.17 -7.00
N ASP A 104 -0.48 12.67 -8.23
CA ASP A 104 0.15 13.96 -8.56
C ASP A 104 1.59 14.13 -8.05
N ARG A 105 2.38 13.05 -8.07
CA ARG A 105 3.79 13.06 -7.66
C ARG A 105 4.71 12.43 -8.72
N PRO A 106 6.03 12.68 -8.70
CA PRO A 106 6.98 12.02 -9.59
C PRO A 106 6.85 10.49 -9.57
N ALA A 107 7.25 9.84 -10.66
CA ALA A 107 7.21 8.39 -10.78
C ALA A 107 8.00 7.72 -9.63
N MET A 108 7.35 6.79 -8.93
CA MET A 108 7.99 6.03 -7.86
C MET A 108 9.07 5.10 -8.42
N ILE A 109 10.21 5.05 -7.76
CA ILE A 109 11.31 4.16 -8.14
C ILE A 109 10.99 2.76 -7.62
N ARG A 110 10.66 1.85 -8.54
CA ARG A 110 10.46 0.43 -8.25
C ARG A 110 11.80 -0.27 -8.16
N ARG A 111 12.01 -1.09 -7.12
CA ARG A 111 13.11 -2.06 -7.05
C ARG A 111 12.67 -3.39 -7.66
N ASP A 112 13.56 -3.97 -8.48
CA ASP A 112 13.38 -5.33 -8.97
C ASP A 112 13.69 -6.30 -7.83
N ILE A 113 12.70 -7.12 -7.47
CA ILE A 113 12.87 -8.21 -6.51
C ILE A 113 13.22 -9.46 -7.32
N PRO A 114 14.35 -10.14 -7.03
CA PRO A 114 14.77 -11.36 -7.71
C PRO A 114 13.77 -12.52 -7.64
#